data_AF-A0A7S2W366-F1
#
_entry.id   AF-A0A7S2W366-F1
#
_cell.length_a   1.000
_cell.length_b   1.000
_cell.length_c   1.000
_cell.angle_alpha   90.00
_cell.angle_beta   90.00
_cell.angle_gamma   90.00
#
_symmetry.space_group_name_H-M   'P 1'
#
loop_
_entity.id
_entity.type
_entity.pdbx_description
1 polymer ?
#
loop_
_entity_poly.entity_id
_entity_poly.type
_entity_poly.pdbx_seq_one_letter_code
_entity_poly.pdbx_strand_id
1 'polypeptide(L)'
;NTSTATATDMERENDILNNPFHNTNIVDLLKQSVEAGSVPQSSSTSKKSKGKRGKQDPHQHSILLKQAKNINDKFLDSDADPLALELVRGDTNRKSWGRIVRAPIKKKGHIILDFCASSKCDETNEEKGKIVRHRISRGESARVAPGMYGAARKARWGGFWPNISKDKNPISPNTKE
;
A
#
# COMPACT_ATOMS: atom_id res chain seq x y z
N ASN A 1 39.21 -26.92 -13.61
CA ASN A 1 38.90 -25.94 -12.53
C ASN A 1 38.00 -24.86 -13.08
N THR A 2 36.71 -25.15 -13.15
CA THR A 2 35.67 -24.27 -13.67
C THR A 2 35.02 -23.53 -12.50
N SER A 3 35.12 -22.21 -12.54
CA SER A 3 34.53 -21.28 -11.58
C SER A 3 33.02 -21.17 -11.78
N THR A 4 32.25 -21.53 -10.76
CA THR A 4 30.81 -21.24 -10.66
C THR A 4 30.64 -20.01 -9.76
N ALA A 5 30.54 -18.83 -10.38
CA ALA A 5 30.07 -17.63 -9.69
C ALA A 5 28.54 -17.67 -9.64
N THR A 6 27.99 -17.49 -8.44
CA THR A 6 26.57 -17.56 -8.14
C THR A 6 25.84 -16.29 -8.58
N ALA A 7 24.68 -16.46 -9.23
CA ALA A 7 23.86 -15.40 -9.84
C ALA A 7 23.35 -14.31 -8.87
N THR A 8 23.55 -14.47 -7.56
CA THR A 8 23.11 -13.55 -6.50
C THR A 8 23.94 -12.26 -6.39
N ASP A 9 25.16 -12.24 -6.94
CA ASP A 9 26.03 -11.04 -6.84
C ASP A 9 25.77 -10.00 -7.95
N MET A 10 25.20 -10.40 -9.09
CA MET A 10 24.92 -9.47 -10.20
C MET A 10 23.66 -8.63 -10.03
N GLU A 11 22.68 -9.07 -9.24
CA GLU A 11 21.45 -8.30 -9.00
C GLU A 11 21.70 -7.13 -8.02
N ARG A 12 22.63 -7.31 -7.07
CA ARG A 12 22.97 -6.30 -6.07
C ARG A 12 23.70 -5.09 -6.65
N GLU A 13 24.49 -5.27 -7.70
CA GLU A 13 25.20 -4.17 -8.37
C GLU A 13 24.27 -3.31 -9.26
N ASN A 14 23.23 -3.90 -9.83
CA ASN A 14 22.29 -3.16 -10.69
C ASN A 14 21.36 -2.21 -9.91
N ASP A 15 21.06 -2.52 -8.64
CA ASP A 15 20.28 -1.64 -7.75
C ASP A 15 21.07 -0.39 -7.30
N ILE A 16 22.40 -0.48 -7.24
CA ILE A 16 23.28 0.63 -6.85
C ILE A 16 23.38 1.67 -7.99
N LEU A 17 23.39 1.21 -9.24
CA LEU A 17 23.54 2.07 -10.42
C LEU A 17 22.25 2.81 -10.81
N ASN A 18 21.08 2.27 -10.48
CA ASN A 18 19.79 2.83 -10.90
C ASN A 18 19.04 3.57 -9.79
N ASN A 19 19.54 3.56 -8.56
CA ASN A 19 18.94 4.31 -7.46
C ASN A 19 19.58 5.70 -7.33
N PRO A 20 18.90 6.79 -7.71
CA PRO A 20 19.43 8.15 -7.61
C PRO A 20 19.68 8.61 -6.16
N PHE A 21 19.26 7.82 -5.18
CA PHE A 21 19.40 8.12 -3.75
C PHE A 21 20.49 7.29 -3.05
N HIS A 22 21.23 6.45 -3.78
CA HIS A 22 22.23 5.57 -3.16
C HIS A 22 23.41 6.33 -2.53
N ASN A 23 23.71 7.54 -3.04
CA ASN A 23 24.78 8.40 -2.53
C ASN A 23 24.27 9.59 -1.72
N THR A 24 22.97 9.68 -1.46
CA THR A 24 22.41 10.79 -0.68
C THR A 24 22.33 10.42 0.79
N ASN A 25 23.03 11.18 1.64
CA ASN A 25 22.90 11.04 3.08
C ASN A 25 21.49 11.51 3.50
N ILE A 26 20.69 10.59 4.03
CA ILE A 26 19.29 10.84 4.42
C ILE A 26 19.21 11.98 5.46
N VAL A 27 20.23 12.13 6.31
CA VAL A 27 20.31 13.19 7.32
C VAL A 27 20.42 14.56 6.67
N ASP A 28 21.18 14.70 5.58
CA ASP A 28 21.34 15.96 4.85
C ASP A 28 20.06 16.33 4.10
N LEU A 29 19.36 15.32 3.56
CA LEU A 29 18.08 15.49 2.87
C LEU A 29 16.98 16.00 3.84
N LEU A 30 16.93 15.43 5.04
CA LEU A 30 16.03 15.89 6.10
C LEU A 30 16.39 17.29 6.59
N LYS A 31 17.68 17.60 6.74
CA LYS A 31 18.15 18.93 7.13
C LYS A 31 17.75 20.00 6.12
N GLN A 32 17.94 19.73 4.83
CA GLN A 32 17.50 20.64 3.75
C GLN A 32 15.99 20.85 3.74
N SER A 33 15.20 19.81 4.02
CA SER A 33 13.74 19.92 4.09
C SER A 33 13.28 20.76 5.30
N VAL A 34 13.93 20.60 6.45
CA VAL A 34 13.65 21.39 7.66
C VAL A 34 14.09 22.85 7.46
N GLU A 35 15.25 23.10 6.86
CA GLU A 35 15.73 24.46 6.55
C GLU A 35 14.85 25.17 5.51
N ALA A 36 14.35 24.45 4.50
CA ALA A 36 13.38 24.99 3.55
C ALA A 36 12.01 25.28 4.20
N GLY A 37 11.64 24.53 5.24
CA GLY A 37 10.41 24.71 6.01
C GLY A 37 10.51 25.73 7.15
N SER A 38 11.72 26.07 7.61
CA SER A 38 11.95 26.94 8.77
C SER A 38 12.16 28.41 8.39
N VAL A 39 11.57 28.89 7.30
CA VAL A 39 11.53 30.34 7.04
C VAL A 39 10.63 30.97 8.11
N PRO A 40 11.15 31.83 9.00
CA PRO A 40 10.33 32.51 9.99
C PRO A 40 9.33 33.44 9.28
N GLN A 41 8.04 33.23 9.54
CA GLN A 41 6.99 34.19 9.20
C GLN A 41 7.23 35.48 10.00
N SER A 42 8.07 36.36 9.46
CA SER A 42 8.23 37.73 9.94
C SER A 42 7.69 38.69 8.88
N SER A 43 6.57 39.31 9.26
CA SER A 43 6.17 40.68 8.94
C SER A 43 6.61 41.28 7.59
N SER A 44 5.62 41.36 6.71
CA SER A 44 5.33 42.48 5.80
C SER A 44 6.29 43.69 5.87
N THR A 45 7.32 43.69 5.02
CA THR A 45 7.75 44.90 4.31
C THR A 45 7.89 44.55 2.84
N SER A 46 6.96 45.08 2.04
CA SER A 46 6.88 44.87 0.60
C SER A 46 7.98 45.64 -0.12
N LYS A 47 9.21 45.12 -0.09
CA LYS A 47 10.17 45.41 -1.15
C LYS A 47 9.69 44.69 -2.41
N LYS A 48 8.97 45.43 -3.23
CA LYS A 48 8.52 45.06 -4.58
C LYS A 48 9.76 44.87 -5.46
N SER A 49 10.52 43.79 -5.25
CA SER A 49 11.45 43.32 -6.27
C SER A 49 10.57 42.95 -7.45
N LYS A 50 10.62 43.76 -8.50
CA LYS A 50 10.19 43.37 -9.84
C LYS A 50 11.08 42.18 -10.23
N GLY A 51 10.75 41.00 -9.72
CA GLY A 51 11.26 39.75 -10.24
C GLY A 51 10.85 39.75 -11.70
N LYS A 52 11.83 39.92 -12.59
CA LYS A 52 11.69 39.60 -14.00
C LYS A 52 10.98 38.26 -14.03
N ARG A 53 9.71 38.24 -14.45
CA ARG A 53 9.07 37.02 -14.91
C ARG A 53 9.92 36.58 -16.09
N GLY A 54 10.93 35.75 -15.80
CA GLY A 54 11.72 35.09 -16.82
C GLY A 54 10.71 34.46 -17.75
N LYS A 55 10.81 34.76 -19.04
CA LYS A 55 10.06 34.03 -20.07
C LYS A 55 10.36 32.56 -19.80
N GLN A 56 9.44 31.85 -19.16
CA GLN A 56 9.57 30.42 -18.99
C GLN A 56 9.51 29.86 -20.40
N ASP A 57 10.59 29.19 -20.81
CA ASP A 57 10.63 28.63 -22.14
C ASP A 57 9.44 27.69 -22.31
N PRO A 58 8.56 27.92 -23.32
CA PRO A 58 7.35 27.13 -23.50
C PRO A 58 7.63 25.64 -23.65
N HIS A 59 8.85 25.30 -24.08
CA HIS A 59 9.36 23.94 -24.19
C HIS A 59 9.63 23.28 -22.82
N GLN A 60 10.04 24.01 -21.80
CA GLN A 60 10.22 23.45 -20.45
C GLN A 60 8.87 23.19 -19.78
N HIS A 61 7.90 24.09 -19.99
CA HIS A 61 6.55 23.94 -19.48
C HIS A 61 5.83 22.71 -20.09
N SER A 62 6.00 22.47 -21.39
CA SER A 62 5.40 21.29 -22.04
C SER A 62 6.00 19.97 -21.55
N ILE A 63 7.31 19.94 -21.27
CA ILE A 63 7.98 18.76 -20.68
C ILE A 63 7.43 18.48 -19.29
N LEU A 64 7.34 19.49 -18.43
CA LEU A 64 6.81 19.35 -17.07
C LEU A 64 5.35 18.88 -17.07
N LEU A 65 4.52 19.43 -17.96
CA LEU A 65 3.14 18.98 -18.14
C LEU A 65 3.07 17.51 -18.57
N LYS A 66 3.93 17.09 -19.50
CA LYS A 66 3.99 15.70 -19.97
C LYS A 66 4.45 14.76 -18.85
N GLN A 67 5.40 15.18 -18.03
CA GLN A 67 5.85 14.43 -16.86
C GLN A 67 4.76 14.33 -15.81
N ALA A 68 4.08 15.44 -15.48
CA ALA A 68 2.98 15.45 -14.52
C ALA A 68 1.83 14.56 -14.98
N LYS A 69 1.48 14.61 -16.28
CA LYS A 69 0.47 13.72 -16.86
C LYS A 69 0.88 12.25 -16.76
N ASN A 70 2.12 11.91 -17.09
CA ASN A 70 2.61 10.53 -16.96
C ASN A 70 2.57 10.03 -15.52
N ILE A 71 2.92 10.87 -14.54
CA ILE A 71 2.80 10.53 -13.11
C ILE A 71 1.34 10.32 -12.72
N ASN A 72 0.43 11.20 -13.16
CA ASN A 72 -1.00 11.04 -12.92
C ASN A 72 -1.52 9.72 -13.49
N ASP A 73 -1.25 9.45 -14.77
CA ASP A 73 -1.71 8.24 -15.46
C ASP A 73 -1.12 6.97 -14.81
N LYS A 74 0.12 7.03 -14.33
CA LYS A 74 0.83 5.88 -13.74
C LYS A 74 0.40 5.56 -12.31
N PHE A 75 0.03 6.56 -11.50
CA PHE A 75 -0.19 6.38 -10.06
C PHE A 75 -1.59 6.75 -9.56
N LEU A 76 -2.34 7.58 -10.30
CA LEU A 76 -3.69 8.00 -9.93
C LEU A 76 -4.75 7.25 -10.72
N ASP A 77 -4.50 6.98 -12.00
CA ASP A 77 -5.48 6.33 -12.90
C ASP A 77 -5.14 4.86 -13.22
N SER A 78 -3.99 4.34 -12.77
CA SER A 78 -3.61 2.93 -12.96
C SER A 78 -4.11 2.06 -11.79
N ASP A 79 -4.76 0.95 -12.12
CA ASP A 79 -5.13 -0.11 -11.15
C ASP A 79 -3.91 -0.87 -10.59
N ALA A 80 -2.72 -0.69 -11.19
CA ALA A 80 -1.47 -1.21 -10.67
C ALA A 80 -0.92 -0.23 -9.62
N ASP A 81 -0.90 -0.65 -8.36
CA ASP A 81 -0.44 0.18 -7.24
C ASP A 81 0.96 -0.25 -6.76
N PRO A 82 2.05 0.22 -7.40
CA PRO A 82 3.41 -0.06 -6.95
C PRO A 82 3.75 0.60 -5.59
N LEU A 83 2.88 1.47 -5.06
CA LEU A 83 3.06 2.17 -3.79
C LEU A 83 2.37 1.48 -2.61
N ALA A 84 1.74 0.32 -2.84
CA ALA A 84 1.06 -0.48 -1.82
C ALA A 84 0.02 0.32 -0.99
N LEU A 85 -0.60 1.34 -1.58
CA LEU A 85 -1.81 2.00 -1.06
C LEU A 85 -3.07 1.14 -1.28
N GLU A 86 -2.89 -0.13 -1.64
CA GLU A 86 -3.88 -1.13 -2.00
C GLU A 86 -5.03 -1.27 -0.98
N LEU A 87 -4.76 -1.04 0.31
CA LEU A 87 -5.80 -1.10 1.33
C LEU A 87 -6.82 0.05 1.22
N VAL A 88 -6.40 1.20 0.68
CA VAL A 88 -7.20 2.42 0.61
C VAL A 88 -7.86 2.58 -0.75
N ARG A 89 -7.19 2.21 -1.85
CA ARG A 89 -7.67 2.47 -3.23
C ARG A 89 -7.93 1.24 -4.11
N GLY A 90 -7.28 0.11 -3.87
CA GLY A 90 -7.39 -1.06 -4.76
C GLY A 90 -8.67 -1.88 -4.51
N ASP A 91 -9.61 -1.86 -5.47
CA ASP A 91 -10.81 -2.71 -5.42
C ASP A 91 -10.48 -4.22 -5.49
N THR A 92 -9.31 -4.57 -6.03
CA THR A 92 -8.78 -5.94 -6.10
C THR A 92 -8.54 -6.53 -4.71
N ASN A 93 -7.84 -5.83 -3.82
CA ASN A 93 -7.53 -6.32 -2.49
C ASN A 93 -8.60 -6.07 -1.45
N ARG A 94 -9.55 -5.15 -1.70
CA ARG A 94 -10.77 -5.03 -0.88
C ARG A 94 -11.56 -6.34 -0.81
N LYS A 95 -11.45 -7.21 -1.82
CA LYS A 95 -12.08 -8.55 -1.80
C LYS A 95 -11.51 -9.45 -0.70
N SER A 96 -10.23 -9.28 -0.37
CA SER A 96 -9.56 -10.07 0.68
C SER A 96 -9.85 -9.56 2.11
N TRP A 97 -10.50 -8.40 2.26
CA TRP A 97 -10.85 -7.81 3.56
C TRP A 97 -12.35 -7.55 3.68
N GLY A 98 -12.95 -8.03 4.76
CA GLY A 98 -14.31 -7.71 5.12
C GLY A 98 -14.43 -6.56 6.12
N ARG A 99 -15.63 -5.98 6.24
CA ARG A 99 -15.95 -5.01 7.29
C ARG A 99 -16.68 -5.66 8.44
N ILE A 100 -16.25 -5.41 9.67
CA ILE A 100 -16.86 -5.93 10.88
C ILE A 100 -18.25 -5.29 11.06
N VAL A 101 -19.30 -6.12 11.00
CA VAL A 101 -20.71 -5.69 11.03
C VAL A 101 -21.22 -5.54 12.46
N ARG A 102 -20.60 -6.24 13.42
CA ARG A 102 -21.01 -6.21 14.84
C ARG A 102 -19.80 -6.09 15.76
N ALA A 103 -20.00 -5.51 16.95
CA ALA A 103 -18.94 -5.44 17.94
C ALA A 103 -18.40 -6.84 18.28
N PRO A 104 -17.07 -7.04 18.37
CA PRO A 104 -16.47 -8.33 18.69
C PRO A 104 -16.95 -8.88 20.04
N ILE A 105 -17.38 -10.14 20.06
CA ILE A 105 -17.82 -10.82 21.29
C ILE A 105 -16.63 -11.55 21.91
N LYS A 106 -16.29 -11.21 23.17
CA LYS A 106 -15.16 -11.81 23.91
C LYS A 106 -15.70 -12.83 24.91
N LYS A 107 -15.34 -14.10 24.77
CA LYS A 107 -15.82 -15.18 25.66
C LYS A 107 -14.71 -16.17 25.99
N LYS A 108 -14.32 -16.27 27.27
CA LYS A 108 -13.36 -17.27 27.80
C LYS A 108 -12.16 -17.55 26.86
N GLY A 109 -11.41 -16.51 26.50
CA GLY A 109 -10.23 -16.65 25.64
C GLY A 109 -10.53 -16.81 24.13
N HIS A 110 -11.78 -16.70 23.71
CA HIS A 110 -12.19 -16.70 22.31
C HIS A 110 -12.81 -15.36 21.92
N ILE A 111 -12.66 -15.00 20.65
CA ILE A 111 -13.22 -13.79 20.08
C ILE A 111 -14.07 -14.22 18.89
N ILE A 112 -15.32 -13.79 18.86
CA ILE A 112 -16.23 -14.07 17.75
C ILE A 112 -16.41 -12.75 16.99
N LEU A 113 -16.08 -12.78 15.71
CA LEU A 113 -16.19 -11.67 14.79
C LEU A 113 -17.22 -12.00 13.73
N ASP A 114 -18.18 -11.10 13.54
CA ASP A 114 -19.11 -11.13 12.42
C ASP A 114 -18.70 -10.01 11.45
N PHE A 115 -18.26 -10.38 10.25
CA PHE A 115 -17.83 -9.43 9.23
C PHE A 115 -18.48 -9.72 7.87
N CYS A 116 -18.70 -8.68 7.08
CA CYS A 116 -19.20 -8.77 5.72
C CYS A 116 -18.01 -8.85 4.78
N ALA A 117 -17.90 -9.94 4.01
CA ALA A 117 -16.90 -10.12 2.97
C ALA A 117 -17.58 -10.28 1.62
N SER A 118 -16.89 -9.88 0.55
CA SER A 118 -17.32 -10.22 -0.80
C SER A 118 -16.92 -11.66 -1.09
N SER A 119 -17.88 -12.50 -1.49
CA SER A 119 -17.61 -13.86 -1.97
C SER A 119 -18.22 -14.03 -3.35
N LYS A 120 -17.51 -14.72 -4.24
CA LYS A 120 -18.09 -15.18 -5.51
C LYS A 120 -19.08 -16.30 -5.21
N CYS A 121 -20.28 -16.21 -5.77
CA CYS A 121 -21.24 -17.30 -5.75
C CYS A 121 -20.89 -18.25 -6.91
N ASP A 122 -20.75 -19.54 -6.66
CA ASP A 122 -20.29 -20.50 -7.68
C ASP A 122 -21.29 -20.68 -8.85
N GLU A 123 -22.56 -20.32 -8.67
CA GLU A 123 -23.63 -20.57 -9.64
C GLU A 123 -23.87 -19.41 -10.61
N THR A 124 -23.61 -18.18 -10.17
CA THR A 124 -23.67 -16.99 -11.01
C THR A 124 -22.42 -16.19 -10.66
N ASN A 125 -21.56 -15.89 -11.63
CA ASN A 125 -20.32 -15.12 -11.46
C ASN A 125 -20.51 -13.69 -10.88
N GLU A 126 -21.66 -13.41 -10.26
CA GLU A 126 -22.01 -12.25 -9.49
C GLU A 126 -21.32 -12.27 -8.12
N GLU A 127 -20.68 -11.16 -7.78
CA GLU A 127 -20.06 -10.96 -6.47
C GLU A 127 -21.13 -10.46 -5.49
N LYS A 128 -21.42 -11.26 -4.44
CA LYS A 128 -22.38 -10.88 -3.40
C LYS A 128 -21.71 -10.80 -2.04
N GLY A 129 -22.13 -9.82 -1.26
CA GLY A 129 -21.69 -9.64 0.12
C GLY A 129 -22.29 -10.73 1.02
N LYS A 130 -21.43 -11.48 1.73
CA LYS A 130 -21.82 -12.51 2.69
C LYS A 130 -21.33 -12.14 4.07
N ILE A 131 -22.18 -12.32 5.08
CA ILE A 131 -21.79 -12.20 6.49
C ILE A 131 -21.15 -13.52 6.92
N VAL A 132 -19.88 -13.45 7.30
CA VAL A 132 -19.08 -14.57 7.80
C VAL A 132 -18.84 -14.39 9.29
N ARG A 133 -19.06 -15.46 10.05
CA ARG A 133 -18.72 -15.54 11.47
C ARG A 133 -17.42 -16.29 11.65
N HIS A 134 -16.43 -15.63 12.23
CA HIS A 134 -15.12 -16.21 12.52
C HIS A 134 -14.88 -16.27 14.03
N ARG A 135 -14.65 -17.49 14.51
CA ARG A 135 -14.26 -17.76 15.91
C ARG A 135 -12.74 -17.85 15.99
N ILE A 136 -12.14 -16.96 16.76
CA ILE A 136 -10.70 -16.84 16.90
C ILE A 136 -10.33 -17.28 18.33
N SER A 137 -9.59 -18.38 18.44
CA SER A 137 -9.03 -18.85 19.71
C SER A 137 -7.57 -18.40 19.85
N ARG A 138 -7.09 -18.24 21.08
CA ARG A 138 -5.69 -17.80 21.34
C ARG A 138 -4.65 -18.78 20.80
N GLY A 139 -4.90 -20.09 20.88
CA GLY A 139 -3.96 -21.12 20.44
C GLY A 139 -3.92 -21.31 18.92
N GLU A 140 -5.09 -21.35 18.28
CA GLU A 140 -5.18 -21.55 16.82
C GLU A 140 -4.66 -20.34 16.05
N SER A 141 -5.01 -19.14 16.52
CA SER A 141 -4.61 -17.92 15.84
C SER A 141 -3.10 -17.70 15.80
N ALA A 142 -2.38 -18.12 16.85
CA ALA A 142 -0.91 -18.05 16.88
C ALA A 142 -0.25 -18.91 15.79
N ARG A 143 -0.92 -19.98 15.32
CA ARG A 143 -0.42 -20.85 14.24
C ARG A 143 -0.71 -20.27 12.86
N VAL A 144 -1.87 -19.63 12.69
CA VAL A 144 -2.30 -19.05 11.41
C VAL A 144 -1.55 -17.76 11.12
N ALA A 145 -1.52 -16.84 12.07
CA ALA A 145 -0.86 -15.55 11.94
C ALA A 145 -0.50 -14.98 13.32
N PRO A 146 0.80 -14.80 13.63
CA PRO A 146 1.23 -14.19 14.89
C PRO A 146 0.53 -12.83 15.09
N GLY A 147 -0.03 -12.62 16.28
CA GLY A 147 -0.72 -11.36 16.61
C GLY A 147 -2.18 -11.26 16.16
N MET A 148 -2.73 -12.21 15.38
CA MET A 148 -4.13 -12.19 14.95
C MET A 148 -5.12 -12.14 16.12
N TYR A 149 -4.85 -12.89 17.19
CA TYR A 149 -5.66 -12.80 18.42
C TYR A 149 -5.67 -11.39 19.02
N GLY A 150 -4.51 -10.75 19.04
CA GLY A 150 -4.34 -9.39 19.54
C GLY A 150 -5.11 -8.39 18.69
N ALA A 151 -5.02 -8.52 17.36
CA ALA A 151 -5.78 -7.74 16.41
C ALA A 151 -7.29 -7.94 16.62
N ALA A 152 -7.76 -9.18 16.73
CA ALA A 152 -9.18 -9.49 16.98
C ALA A 152 -9.69 -8.87 18.28
N ARG A 153 -8.87 -8.81 19.34
CA ARG A 153 -9.28 -8.19 20.61
C ARG A 153 -9.44 -6.68 20.53
N LYS A 154 -8.61 -6.05 19.69
CA LYS A 154 -8.55 -4.61 19.47
C LYS A 154 -9.48 -4.16 18.33
N ALA A 155 -10.00 -5.10 17.56
CA ALA A 155 -10.97 -4.82 16.51
C ALA A 155 -12.21 -4.11 17.06
N ARG A 156 -12.82 -3.29 16.22
CA ARG A 156 -14.04 -2.53 16.53
C ARG A 156 -15.03 -2.68 15.40
N TRP A 157 -16.29 -2.40 15.70
CA TRP A 157 -17.33 -2.29 14.68
C TRP A 157 -16.91 -1.31 13.57
N GLY A 158 -17.19 -1.66 12.32
CA GLY A 158 -16.80 -0.90 11.12
C GLY A 158 -15.33 -1.08 10.69
N GLY A 159 -14.49 -1.68 11.55
CA GLY A 159 -13.09 -1.98 11.21
C GLY A 159 -12.96 -3.04 10.13
N PHE A 160 -11.78 -3.10 9.51
CA PHE A 160 -11.46 -4.13 8.53
C PHE A 160 -11.00 -5.42 9.20
N TRP A 161 -11.34 -6.56 8.60
CA TRP A 161 -10.93 -7.88 9.03
C TRP A 161 -10.58 -8.75 7.82
N PRO A 162 -9.43 -9.43 7.79
CA PRO A 162 -9.05 -10.27 6.65
C PRO A 162 -9.98 -11.47 6.50
N ASN A 163 -10.36 -11.78 5.26
CA ASN A 163 -11.10 -12.99 4.93
C ASN A 163 -10.14 -14.19 4.84
N ILE A 164 -9.91 -14.84 5.98
CA ILE A 164 -9.00 -16.01 6.10
C ILE A 164 -9.70 -17.32 5.72
N SER A 165 -11.00 -17.24 5.42
CA SER A 165 -11.74 -18.32 4.79
C SER A 165 -11.19 -18.44 3.37
N LYS A 166 -10.03 -19.10 3.23
CA LYS A 166 -9.49 -19.45 1.92
C LYS A 166 -10.60 -20.21 1.20
N ASP A 167 -10.98 -19.68 0.06
CA ASP A 167 -11.71 -20.41 -0.96
C ASP A 167 -11.07 -21.80 -1.06
N LYS A 168 -11.89 -22.85 -1.03
CA LYS A 168 -11.45 -24.21 -1.39
C LYS A 168 -11.18 -24.32 -2.90
N ASN A 169 -10.70 -23.25 -3.54
CA ASN A 169 -10.21 -23.27 -4.91
C ASN A 169 -8.76 -22.83 -4.88
N PRO A 170 -7.79 -23.76 -4.90
CA PRO A 170 -6.48 -23.42 -5.40
C PRO A 170 -6.69 -22.99 -6.86
N ILE A 171 -6.61 -21.69 -7.14
CA ILE A 171 -6.28 -21.24 -8.48
C ILE A 171 -4.86 -21.77 -8.71
N SER A 172 -4.77 -22.89 -9.41
CA SER A 172 -3.52 -23.39 -9.95
C SER A 172 -2.95 -22.30 -10.86
N PRO A 173 -1.68 -21.89 -10.69
CA PRO A 173 -1.01 -21.14 -11.73
C PRO A 173 -0.90 -22.06 -12.95
N ASN A 174 -1.41 -21.56 -14.08
CA ASN A 174 -1.15 -22.11 -15.42
C ASN A 174 0.29 -22.61 -15.53
N THR A 175 0.46 -23.90 -15.80
CA THR A 175 1.69 -24.43 -16.37
C THR A 175 1.40 -24.71 -17.84
N LYS A 176 2.17 -24.04 -18.70
CA LYS A 176 2.15 -24.14 -20.17
C LYS A 176 2.37 -25.58 -20.63
N GLU A 177 1.69 -25.99 -21.70
CA GLU A 177 2.29 -26.61 -22.90
C GLU A 177 1.50 -26.15 -24.13
#